data_AF-Q7VDG8-F1
#
_entry.id   AF-Q7VDG8-F1
#
_cell.length_a   1.000
_cell.length_b   1.000
_cell.length_c   1.000
_cell.angle_alpha   90.00
_cell.angle_beta   90.00
_cell.angle_gamma   90.00
#
_symmetry.space_group_name_H-M   'P 1'
#
loop_
_entity.id
_entity.type
_entity.pdbx_description
1 polymer ?
#
loop_
_entity_poly.entity_id
_entity_poly.type
_entity_poly.pdbx_seq_one_letter_code
_entity_poly.pdbx_strand_id
1 'polypeptide(L)'
;MVTDKALMKEVTKELWQSVKKLRPDLGKDPRMQLVLKALITIGDLPNPIEAAMVVATCLEMEEDEGSNEGEVKESTNKNDSTSESSSEGRRTVRRRSAAS
;
A
#
# COMPACT_ATOMS: atom_id res chain seq x y z
N MET A 1 7.76 -30.13 1.34
CA MET A 1 6.35 -29.99 0.94
C MET A 1 5.46 -29.29 1.97
N VAL A 2 5.40 -29.70 3.25
CA VAL A 2 4.64 -28.91 4.26
C VAL A 2 5.34 -27.57 4.57
N THR A 3 6.68 -27.58 4.60
CA THR A 3 7.52 -26.40 4.78
C THR A 3 7.33 -25.36 3.66
N ASP A 4 7.20 -25.79 2.41
CA ASP A 4 7.02 -24.90 1.26
C ASP A 4 5.68 -24.16 1.31
N LYS A 5 4.63 -24.82 1.81
CA LYS A 5 3.29 -24.21 1.93
C LYS A 5 3.26 -23.12 3.01
N ALA A 6 3.92 -23.35 4.14
CA ALA A 6 4.01 -22.36 5.21
C ALA A 6 4.81 -21.13 4.74
N LEU A 7 5.94 -21.38 4.07
CA LEU A 7 6.77 -20.33 3.48
C LEU A 7 5.99 -19.51 2.45
N MET A 8 5.25 -20.16 1.55
CA MET A 8 4.43 -19.44 0.56
C MET A 8 3.37 -18.55 1.19
N LYS A 9 2.76 -18.95 2.31
CA LYS A 9 1.82 -18.11 3.04
C LYS A 9 2.52 -16.89 3.65
N GLU A 10 3.71 -17.07 4.23
CA GLU A 10 4.49 -15.97 4.80
C GLU A 10 4.93 -14.97 3.74
N VAL A 11 5.51 -15.45 2.64
CA VAL A 11 5.89 -14.62 1.48
C VAL A 11 4.68 -13.86 0.93
N THR A 12 3.52 -14.52 0.82
CA THR A 12 2.27 -13.86 0.41
C THR A 12 1.88 -12.73 1.36
N LYS A 13 1.98 -12.95 2.67
CA LYS A 13 1.67 -11.93 3.68
C LYS A 13 2.62 -10.74 3.58
N GLU A 14 3.92 -11.00 3.45
CA GLU A 14 4.91 -9.93 3.31
C GLU A 14 4.73 -9.13 2.02
N LEU A 15 4.46 -9.79 0.90
CA LEU A 15 4.17 -9.13 -0.37
C LEU A 15 2.89 -8.29 -0.28
N TRP A 16 1.83 -8.82 0.33
CA TRP A 16 0.59 -8.08 0.54
C TRP A 16 0.82 -6.78 1.31
N GLN A 17 1.54 -6.86 2.44
CA GLN A 17 1.87 -5.69 3.25
C GLN A 17 2.80 -4.70 2.51
N SER A 18 3.72 -5.22 1.69
CA SER A 18 4.59 -4.39 0.85
C SER A 18 3.81 -3.62 -0.19
N VAL A 19 2.86 -4.28 -0.88
CA VAL A 19 1.98 -3.59 -1.85
C VAL A 19 1.10 -2.55 -1.16
N LYS A 20 0.57 -2.84 0.05
CA LYS A 20 -0.18 -1.85 0.85
C LYS A 20 0.64 -0.60 1.14
N LYS A 21 1.90 -0.77 1.57
CA LYS A 21 2.79 0.35 1.89
C LYS A 21 3.17 1.16 0.65
N LEU A 22 3.44 0.50 -0.47
CA LEU A 22 3.86 1.14 -1.71
C LEU A 22 2.70 1.80 -2.48
N ARG A 23 1.49 1.25 -2.35
CA ARG A 23 0.28 1.65 -3.11
C ARG A 23 -0.96 1.61 -2.20
N PRO A 24 -1.08 2.54 -1.24
CA PRO A 24 -2.17 2.54 -0.26
C PRO A 24 -3.55 2.72 -0.92
N ASP A 25 -3.63 3.53 -1.98
CA ASP A 25 -4.90 3.82 -2.69
C ASP A 25 -5.40 2.65 -3.56
N LEU A 26 -4.62 1.57 -3.65
CA LEU A 26 -4.94 0.44 -4.50
C LEU A 26 -5.99 -0.46 -3.85
N GLY A 27 -7.10 -0.67 -4.54
CA GLY A 27 -8.15 -1.58 -4.10
C GLY A 27 -7.69 -3.03 -3.94
N LYS A 28 -8.52 -3.84 -3.27
CA LYS A 28 -8.26 -5.24 -2.94
C LYS A 28 -7.87 -6.08 -4.16
N ASP A 29 -8.72 -6.12 -5.19
CA ASP A 29 -8.51 -6.95 -6.37
C ASP A 29 -7.22 -6.61 -7.12
N PRO A 30 -6.93 -5.34 -7.46
CA PRO A 30 -5.68 -5.00 -8.12
C PRO A 30 -4.45 -5.25 -7.23
N ARG A 31 -4.59 -5.17 -5.89
CA ARG A 31 -3.52 -5.54 -4.96
C ARG A 31 -3.22 -7.04 -4.98
N MET A 32 -4.26 -7.87 -4.92
CA MET A 32 -4.13 -9.32 -5.01
C MET A 32 -3.54 -9.75 -6.36
N GLN A 33 -3.97 -9.11 -7.46
CA GLN A 33 -3.38 -9.32 -8.78
C GLN A 33 -1.90 -8.98 -8.82
N LEU A 34 -1.46 -7.91 -8.14
CA LEU A 34 -0.05 -7.54 -8.03
C LEU A 34 0.78 -8.57 -7.28
N VAL A 35 0.26 -9.10 -6.17
CA VAL A 35 0.91 -10.18 -5.41
C VAL A 35 1.05 -11.44 -6.28
N LEU A 36 -0.03 -11.89 -6.93
CA LEU A 36 0.03 -13.03 -7.84
C LEU A 36 1.02 -12.79 -8.99
N LYS A 37 0.96 -11.59 -9.59
CA LYS A 37 1.83 -11.24 -10.72
C LYS A 37 3.30 -11.26 -10.31
N ALA A 38 3.63 -10.79 -9.11
CA ALA A 38 4.99 -10.82 -8.60
C ALA A 38 5.51 -12.27 -8.48
N LEU A 39 4.74 -13.14 -7.84
CA LEU A 39 5.13 -14.55 -7.64
C LEU A 39 5.28 -15.31 -8.97
N ILE A 40 4.36 -15.08 -9.93
CA ILE A 40 4.46 -15.65 -11.28
C ILE A 40 5.72 -15.15 -12.00
N THR A 41 6.03 -13.86 -11.87
CA THR A 41 7.16 -13.24 -12.59
C THR A 41 8.52 -13.75 -12.08
N ILE A 42 8.62 -14.02 -10.78
CA ILE A 42 9.84 -14.55 -10.15
C ILE A 42 10.00 -16.06 -10.43
N GLY A 43 8.90 -16.77 -10.69
CA GLY A 43 8.90 -18.21 -10.93
C GLY A 43 8.56 -19.05 -9.69
N ASP A 44 8.16 -18.40 -8.60
CA ASP A 44 7.77 -19.04 -7.33
C ASP A 44 6.33 -19.58 -7.33
N LEU A 45 5.62 -19.44 -8.46
CA LEU A 45 4.24 -19.91 -8.62
C LEU A 45 4.09 -20.87 -9.82
N PRO A 46 4.66 -22.08 -9.74
CA PRO A 46 4.71 -23.03 -10.85
C PRO A 46 3.37 -23.68 -11.18
N ASN A 47 2.41 -23.71 -10.25
CA ASN A 47 1.15 -24.45 -10.42
C ASN A 47 -0.11 -23.66 -10.00
N PRO A 48 -1.28 -23.99 -10.58
CA PRO A 48 -2.53 -23.28 -10.29
C PRO A 48 -3.05 -23.52 -8.87
N ILE A 49 -2.63 -24.60 -8.19
CA ILE A 49 -3.06 -24.92 -6.83
C ILE A 49 -2.43 -23.94 -5.84
N GLU A 50 -1.13 -23.65 -5.98
CA GLU A 50 -0.42 -22.65 -5.19
C GLU A 50 -0.96 -21.25 -5.46
N ALA A 51 -1.32 -20.93 -6.70
CA ALA A 51 -1.99 -19.67 -7.01
C ALA A 51 -3.33 -19.51 -6.26
N ALA A 52 -4.14 -20.57 -6.19
CA ALA A 52 -5.38 -20.55 -5.42
C ALA A 52 -5.12 -20.37 -3.91
N MET A 53 -4.04 -20.94 -3.36
CA MET A 53 -3.66 -20.72 -1.96
C MET A 53 -3.24 -19.27 -1.68
N VAL A 54 -2.51 -18.63 -2.60
CA VAL A 54 -2.15 -17.21 -2.49
C VAL A 54 -3.41 -16.34 -2.47
N VAL A 55 -4.34 -16.59 -3.40
CA VAL A 55 -5.64 -15.89 -3.43
C VAL A 55 -6.38 -16.06 -2.11
N ALA A 56 -6.52 -17.30 -1.61
CA ALA A 56 -7.17 -17.57 -0.34
C ALA A 56 -6.50 -16.83 0.83
N THR A 57 -5.17 -16.82 0.88
CA THR A 57 -4.41 -16.10 1.92
C THR A 57 -4.63 -14.59 1.84
N CYS A 58 -4.67 -14.01 0.63
CA CYS A 58 -4.96 -12.59 0.45
C CYS A 58 -6.39 -12.22 0.88
N LEU A 59 -7.36 -13.12 0.69
CA LEU A 59 -8.74 -12.93 1.17
C LEU A 59 -8.81 -12.96 2.70
N GLU A 60 -8.16 -13.93 3.35
CA GLU A 60 -8.10 -14.04 4.82
C GLU A 60 -7.49 -12.77 5.45
N MET A 61 -6.45 -12.21 4.84
CA MET A 61 -5.79 -10.98 5.32
C MET A 61 -6.65 -9.71 5.21
N GLU A 62 -7.70 -9.72 4.40
CA GLU A 62 -8.63 -8.60 4.33
C GLU A 62 -9.64 -8.65 5.50
N GLU A 63 -10.14 -9.85 5.82
CA GLU A 63 -11.12 -10.05 6.88
C GLU A 63 -10.57 -9.63 8.25
N ASP A 64 -9.26 -9.80 8.46
CA ASP A 64 -8.55 -9.45 9.69
C ASP A 64 -8.31 -7.93 9.85
N GLU A 65 -8.59 -7.12 8.82
CA GLU A 65 -8.38 -5.66 8.85
C GLU A 65 -9.62 -4.87 9.26
N GLY A 66 -10.80 -5.50 9.33
CA GLY A 66 -12.04 -4.88 9.82
C GLY A 66 -12.05 -4.56 11.33
N SER A 67 -11.04 -5.00 12.06
CA SER A 67 -10.93 -4.92 13.52
C SER A 67 -9.80 -4.02 14.03
N ASN A 68 -9.08 -3.31 13.15
CA ASN A 68 -7.90 -2.52 13.55
C ASN A 68 -7.92 -1.04 13.11
N GLU A 69 -9.09 -0.42 13.06
CA GLU A 69 -9.20 1.06 13.12
C GLU A 69 -8.95 1.51 14.57
N GLY A 70 -7.69 1.49 14.99
CA GLY A 70 -7.39 1.66 16.42
C GLY A 70 -5.97 2.05 16.78
N GLU A 71 -5.25 2.84 15.96
CA GLU A 71 -4.20 3.69 16.53
C GLU A 71 -3.86 4.89 15.63
N VAL A 72 -4.68 5.93 15.74
CA VAL A 72 -4.20 7.30 15.55
C VAL A 72 -3.26 7.60 16.72
N LYS A 73 -1.94 7.53 16.50
CA LYS A 73 -0.97 8.24 17.36
C LYS A 73 -0.46 9.47 16.64
N GLU A 74 -1.29 10.49 16.76
CA GLU A 74 -0.92 11.90 16.76
C GLU A 74 0.28 12.10 17.67
N SER A 75 1.46 12.30 17.08
CA SER A 75 2.62 12.82 17.81
C SER A 75 2.47 14.34 17.89
N THR A 76 1.75 14.79 18.91
CA THR A 76 1.81 16.18 19.39
C THR A 76 3.25 16.48 19.77
N ASN A 77 4.00 17.14 18.87
CA ASN A 77 5.26 17.77 19.24
C ASN A 77 4.96 19.25 19.51
N LYS A 78 4.60 19.55 20.76
CA LYS A 78 4.63 20.93 21.28
C LYS A 78 6.11 21.32 21.40
N ASN A 79 6.61 22.10 20.44
CA ASN A 79 7.64 23.07 20.77
C ASN A 79 7.26 24.42 20.16
N ASP A 80 7.07 25.33 21.11
CA ASP A 80 6.78 26.74 21.05
C ASP A 80 7.90 27.50 20.30
N SER A 81 7.55 28.27 19.27
CA SER A 81 8.35 29.39 18.74
C SER A 81 7.44 30.30 17.89
N THR A 82 6.77 31.21 18.59
CA THR A 82 6.48 32.60 18.16
C THR A 82 6.99 33.04 16.78
N SER A 83 6.08 33.33 15.85
CA SER A 83 6.06 34.60 15.10
C SER A 83 4.73 34.77 14.37
N GLU A 84 4.30 36.02 14.36
CA GLU A 84 2.94 36.49 14.16
C GLU A 84 2.54 36.59 12.68
N SER A 85 1.21 36.59 12.46
CA SER A 85 0.48 37.49 11.54
C SER A 85 0.79 37.34 10.02
N SER A 86 -0.11 37.43 9.06
CA SER A 86 -1.56 37.54 8.88
C SER A 86 -1.71 37.63 7.34
N SER A 87 -2.94 37.48 6.84
CA SER A 87 -3.46 37.98 5.55
C SER A 87 -3.01 37.32 4.23
N GLU A 88 -3.99 36.67 3.60
CA GLU A 88 -4.45 36.87 2.21
C GLU A 88 -3.42 37.20 1.12
N GLY A 89 -3.33 36.33 0.10
CA GLY A 89 -2.61 36.67 -1.12
C GLY A 89 -2.80 35.69 -2.28
N ARG A 90 -3.93 35.76 -2.97
CA ARG A 90 -4.06 35.26 -4.35
C ARG A 90 -3.01 35.94 -5.26
N ARG A 91 -2.52 35.18 -6.27
CA ARG A 91 -1.94 35.55 -7.59
C ARG A 91 -0.47 35.06 -7.75
N THR A 92 0.04 34.64 -8.92
CA THR A 92 -0.32 34.94 -10.32
C THR A 92 0.20 33.83 -11.25
N VAL A 93 -0.59 33.41 -12.24
CA VAL A 93 -0.13 32.62 -13.40
C VAL A 93 0.66 33.53 -14.34
N ARG A 94 1.92 33.19 -14.62
CA ARG A 94 2.79 33.94 -15.53
C ARG A 94 2.50 33.51 -16.98
N ARG A 95 1.72 34.33 -17.72
CA ARG A 95 1.50 34.14 -19.17
C ARG A 95 2.83 34.40 -19.90
N ARG A 96 3.34 33.41 -20.63
CA ARG A 96 4.43 33.61 -21.59
C ARG A 96 3.83 34.18 -22.87
N SER A 97 3.95 35.48 -23.06
CA SER A 97 3.82 36.12 -24.37
C SER A 97 5.18 36.06 -25.05
N ALA A 98 5.31 35.29 -26.12
CA ALA A 98 6.36 35.48 -27.11
C ALA A 98 5.67 35.65 -28.46
N ALA A 99 5.73 36.87 -28.97
CA ALA A 99 5.27 37.27 -30.29
C ALA A 99 6.50 37.74 -31.08
N SER A 100 6.80 37.02 -32.16
CA SER A 100 7.26 37.47 -33.50
C SER A 100 7.82 36.27 -34.22
#